data_AF-A0A8B7P621-F1
#
_entry.id   AF-A0A8B7P621-F1
#
_cell.length_a   1.000
_cell.length_b   1.000
_cell.length_c   1.000
_cell.angle_alpha   90.00
_cell.angle_beta   90.00
_cell.angle_gamma   90.00
#
_symmetry.space_group_name_H-M   'P 1'
#
loop_
_entity.id
_entity.type
_entity.pdbx_description
1 polymer ?
#
loop_
_entity_poly.entity_id
_entity_poly.type
_entity_poly.pdbx_seq_one_letter_code
_entity_poly.pdbx_strand_id
1 'polypeptide(L)'
;MSIRTTIRITLYVVTLLDILSCGESGYQQQQFLPVQAKTFHKSCLLGNVDMSSYPDNSLALFDCGKQCMLRDNCRLFCFNSGTMSCDLLECFVSQWFPGVTPSSNTATFKTCYSSWADARDIIRSNMTVSGSPGHQGTLPINAIDGYYCGYAWPKYIFIASSSQPNYLQINFGSVVKVAEVIINHPTNAEYFKSVVVRLGNSSIEANTAIIATLAPGALSGFISIINLPTPVPGQFLHLRSMNTDYFQVNEVQVIRAD
;
A
#
# COMPACT_ATOMS: atom_id res chain seq x y z
N MET A 1 -14.12 -11.85 53.42
CA MET A 1 -13.53 -10.61 52.88
C MET A 1 -12.31 -11.03 52.07
N SER A 2 -12.41 -11.08 50.74
CA SER A 2 -11.27 -11.28 49.85
C SER A 2 -11.53 -10.51 48.56
N ILE A 3 -10.47 -9.86 48.09
CA ILE A 3 -10.45 -8.67 47.23
C ILE A 3 -10.65 -9.06 45.76
N ARG A 4 -11.53 -8.31 45.08
CA ARG A 4 -11.59 -8.20 43.63
C ARG A 4 -10.32 -7.54 43.11
N THR A 5 -9.56 -8.19 42.22
CA THR A 5 -8.84 -7.47 41.15
C THR A 5 -8.35 -8.40 40.02
N THR A 6 -8.79 -8.06 38.81
CA THR A 6 -7.99 -8.10 37.56
C THR A 6 -7.64 -9.43 36.91
N ILE A 7 -8.53 -9.94 36.04
CA ILE A 7 -8.16 -10.34 34.66
C ILE A 7 -9.31 -9.94 33.72
N ARG A 8 -9.40 -8.63 33.42
CA ARG A 8 -10.25 -8.06 32.35
C ARG A 8 -9.39 -7.22 31.39
N ILE A 9 -8.16 -7.67 31.15
CA ILE A 9 -7.17 -6.96 30.33
C ILE A 9 -6.57 -7.93 29.31
N THR A 10 -7.36 -8.53 28.42
CA THR A 10 -6.86 -9.06 27.13
C THR A 10 -7.99 -9.29 26.11
N LEU A 11 -8.98 -8.40 26.04
CA LEU A 11 -9.95 -8.41 24.93
C LEU A 11 -10.05 -7.07 24.20
N TYR A 12 -9.20 -6.10 24.55
CA TYR A 12 -9.29 -4.72 24.09
C TYR A 12 -8.13 -4.26 23.18
N VAL A 13 -7.32 -5.19 22.66
CA VAL A 13 -6.27 -4.90 21.66
C VAL A 13 -6.41 -5.82 20.44
N VAL A 14 -7.65 -6.08 20.00
CA VAL A 14 -7.95 -7.04 18.91
C VAL A 14 -8.46 -6.33 17.65
N THR A 15 -8.29 -5.01 17.52
CA THR A 15 -8.90 -4.25 16.42
C THR A 15 -7.97 -3.42 15.54
N LEU A 16 -6.63 -3.53 15.60
CA LEU A 16 -5.79 -2.53 14.90
C LEU A 16 -4.51 -3.02 14.21
N LEU A 17 -4.30 -4.32 14.03
CA LEU A 17 -3.19 -4.83 13.22
C LEU A 17 -3.71 -5.89 12.25
N ASP A 18 -4.00 -5.46 11.03
CA ASP A 18 -4.25 -6.36 9.90
C ASP A 18 -2.93 -7.06 9.55
N ILE A 19 -2.65 -8.18 10.21
CA ILE A 19 -1.48 -8.99 9.89
C ILE A 19 -1.80 -9.86 8.70
N LEU A 20 -0.96 -9.72 7.68
CA LEU A 20 -1.07 -10.46 6.45
C LEU A 20 -0.30 -11.79 6.58
N SER A 21 -0.86 -12.87 6.05
CA SER A 21 -0.21 -14.18 5.98
C SER A 21 0.08 -14.53 4.53
N CYS A 22 1.25 -15.10 4.25
CA CYS A 22 1.58 -15.64 2.94
C CYS A 22 1.69 -17.18 3.04
N GLY A 23 0.87 -17.90 2.26
CA GLY A 23 0.84 -19.37 2.25
C GLY A 23 -0.08 -19.96 1.17
N GLU A 24 0.08 -21.26 0.91
CA GLU A 24 -0.77 -21.99 -0.05
C GLU A 24 -2.26 -21.90 0.34
N SER A 25 -3.12 -21.74 -0.67
CA SER A 25 -4.56 -21.60 -0.51
C SER A 25 -5.16 -22.78 0.25
N GLY A 26 -5.61 -22.56 1.50
CA GLY A 26 -6.31 -23.61 2.25
C GLY A 26 -6.62 -23.30 3.71
N TYR A 27 -5.77 -22.53 4.40
CA TYR A 27 -5.95 -22.26 5.84
C TYR A 27 -6.44 -20.83 6.09
N GLN A 28 -7.76 -20.63 5.97
CA GLN A 28 -8.41 -19.39 6.39
C GLN A 28 -8.63 -19.40 7.90
N GLN A 29 -7.78 -18.71 8.67
CA GLN A 29 -8.18 -18.25 10.00
C GLN A 29 -8.73 -16.83 9.90
N GLN A 30 -9.88 -16.57 10.53
CA GLN A 30 -10.60 -15.28 10.49
C GLN A 30 -9.75 -14.06 10.93
N GLN A 31 -8.57 -14.27 11.51
CA GLN A 31 -7.67 -13.23 12.02
C GLN A 31 -6.60 -12.76 11.03
N PHE A 32 -6.36 -13.47 9.92
CA PHE A 32 -5.29 -13.15 8.98
C PHE A 32 -5.80 -13.05 7.54
N LEU A 33 -5.44 -11.99 6.84
CA LEU A 33 -5.73 -11.85 5.41
C LEU A 33 -4.62 -12.56 4.60
N PRO A 34 -4.94 -13.60 3.81
CA PRO A 34 -3.95 -14.27 2.99
C PRO A 34 -3.53 -13.39 1.81
N VAL A 35 -2.23 -13.33 1.56
CA VAL A 35 -1.61 -12.68 0.41
C VAL A 35 -0.91 -13.74 -0.41
N GLN A 36 -1.18 -13.78 -1.72
CA GLN A 36 -0.49 -14.68 -2.63
C GLN A 36 0.92 -14.12 -2.97
N ALA A 37 1.87 -14.30 -2.05
CA ALA A 37 3.28 -14.07 -2.34
C ALA A 37 3.98 -15.42 -2.59
N LYS A 38 4.75 -15.53 -3.68
CA LYS A 38 5.45 -16.78 -4.02
C LYS A 38 6.91 -16.79 -3.59
N THR A 39 7.52 -15.62 -3.34
CA THR A 39 8.84 -15.45 -2.72
C THR A 39 8.96 -14.04 -2.11
N PHE A 40 9.96 -13.78 -1.25
CA PHE A 40 10.15 -12.49 -0.57
C PHE A 40 11.63 -12.08 -0.51
N HIS A 41 11.90 -10.78 -0.38
CA HIS A 41 13.25 -10.20 -0.44
C HIS A 41 13.94 -10.20 0.94
N LYS A 42 15.24 -10.55 0.99
CA LYS A 42 16.03 -10.61 2.25
C LYS A 42 16.08 -9.30 3.01
N SER A 43 16.04 -8.15 2.32
CA SER A 43 16.09 -6.82 2.97
C SER A 43 14.86 -6.48 3.82
N CYS A 44 13.73 -7.16 3.64
CA CYS A 44 12.54 -6.98 4.48
C CYS A 44 12.50 -7.96 5.67
N LEU A 45 13.46 -8.89 5.75
CA LEU A 45 13.44 -9.97 6.72
C LEU A 45 13.84 -9.47 8.11
N LEU A 46 12.88 -9.46 9.03
CA LEU A 46 13.12 -9.20 10.45
C LEU A 46 13.72 -10.42 11.16
N GLY A 47 13.43 -11.62 10.65
CA GLY A 47 13.99 -12.87 11.15
C GLY A 47 13.24 -14.08 10.62
N ASN A 48 13.83 -15.25 10.88
CA ASN A 48 13.24 -16.55 10.59
C ASN A 48 13.03 -17.30 11.92
N VAL A 49 11.90 -17.99 12.03
CA VAL A 49 11.53 -18.83 13.17
C VAL A 49 11.35 -20.26 12.67
N ASP A 50 12.08 -21.18 13.29
CA ASP A 50 11.93 -22.61 13.05
C ASP A 50 10.67 -23.12 13.77
N MET A 51 9.77 -23.73 13.00
CA MET A 51 8.49 -24.28 13.47
C MET A 51 8.47 -25.81 13.39
N SER A 52 9.60 -26.47 13.15
CA SER A 52 9.71 -27.92 13.01
C SER A 52 9.29 -28.72 14.26
N SER A 53 9.24 -28.06 15.43
CA SER A 53 8.81 -28.66 16.69
C SER A 53 7.29 -28.81 16.82
N TYR A 54 6.50 -28.18 15.95
CA TYR A 54 5.05 -28.27 15.97
C TYR A 54 4.54 -29.57 15.33
N PRO A 55 3.54 -30.23 15.95
CA PRO A 55 3.00 -31.50 15.45
C PRO A 55 2.12 -31.34 14.20
N ASP A 56 1.66 -30.12 13.91
CA ASP A 56 0.82 -29.81 12.75
C ASP A 56 1.05 -28.40 12.20
N ASN A 57 0.73 -28.23 10.92
CA ASN A 57 0.90 -26.98 10.19
C ASN A 57 -0.02 -25.85 10.66
N SER A 58 -1.17 -26.16 11.27
CA SER A 58 -2.14 -25.15 11.67
C SER A 58 -1.70 -24.43 12.94
N LEU A 59 -1.15 -25.16 13.91
CA LEU A 59 -0.55 -24.62 15.13
C LEU A 59 0.72 -23.84 14.79
N ALA A 60 1.56 -24.38 13.91
CA ALA A 60 2.76 -23.69 13.42
C ALA A 60 2.42 -22.35 12.72
N LEU A 61 1.38 -22.34 11.89
CA LEU A 61 0.89 -21.13 11.22
C LEU A 61 0.38 -20.08 12.21
N PHE A 62 -0.42 -20.51 13.20
CA PHE A 62 -0.93 -19.60 14.23
C PHE A 62 0.21 -18.98 15.05
N ASP A 63 1.17 -19.79 15.50
CA ASP A 63 2.29 -19.26 16.26
C ASP A 63 3.18 -18.37 15.38
N CYS A 64 3.30 -18.64 14.08
CA CYS A 64 3.99 -17.75 13.14
C CYS A 64 3.36 -16.35 13.09
N GLY A 65 2.03 -16.28 13.00
CA GLY A 65 1.30 -15.01 13.09
C GLY A 65 1.49 -14.31 14.43
N LYS A 66 1.49 -15.06 15.54
CA LYS A 66 1.77 -14.53 16.87
C LYS A 66 3.19 -13.99 17.01
N GLN A 67 4.20 -14.66 16.43
CA GLN A 67 5.57 -14.15 16.42
C GLN A 67 5.66 -12.80 15.68
N CYS A 68 4.89 -12.63 14.60
CA CYS A 68 4.78 -11.34 13.94
C CYS A 68 4.10 -10.28 14.83
N MET A 69 2.98 -10.61 15.48
CA MET A 69 2.31 -9.70 16.43
C MET A 69 3.22 -9.19 17.55
N LEU A 70 4.11 -10.06 18.03
CA LEU A 70 5.01 -9.76 19.15
C LEU A 70 6.29 -9.06 18.72
N ARG A 71 6.56 -8.97 17.42
CA ARG A 71 7.79 -8.38 16.91
C ARG A 71 7.56 -6.97 16.41
N ASP A 72 8.30 -6.03 16.98
CA ASP A 72 8.26 -4.63 16.55
C ASP A 72 8.50 -4.52 15.03
N ASN A 73 7.68 -3.69 14.40
CA ASN A 73 7.65 -3.44 12.96
C ASN A 73 7.28 -4.64 12.08
N CYS A 74 6.93 -5.82 12.61
CA CYS A 74 6.45 -6.91 11.76
C CYS A 74 5.05 -6.61 11.22
N ARG A 75 4.91 -6.70 9.89
CA ARG A 75 3.68 -6.38 9.15
C ARG A 75 3.15 -7.57 8.36
N LEU A 76 4.03 -8.50 8.00
CA LEU A 76 3.72 -9.66 7.18
C LEU A 76 4.52 -10.85 7.70
N PHE A 77 3.93 -12.04 7.63
CA PHE A 77 4.68 -13.28 7.82
C PHE A 77 4.43 -14.26 6.68
N CYS A 78 5.43 -15.10 6.42
CA CYS A 78 5.36 -16.18 5.43
C CYS A 78 5.61 -17.51 6.11
N PHE A 79 4.65 -18.43 6.03
CA PHE A 79 4.80 -19.78 6.56
C PHE A 79 5.04 -20.77 5.41
N ASN A 80 6.14 -21.52 5.48
CA ASN A 80 6.44 -22.59 4.56
C ASN A 80 6.18 -23.94 5.24
N SER A 81 5.11 -24.62 4.82
CA SER A 81 4.72 -25.94 5.33
C SER A 81 5.68 -27.07 4.96
N GLY A 82 6.44 -26.91 3.87
CA GLY A 82 7.41 -27.91 3.42
C GLY A 82 8.70 -27.89 4.24
N THR A 83 9.14 -26.71 4.68
CA THR A 83 10.34 -26.53 5.52
C THR A 83 10.03 -26.25 6.98
N MET A 84 8.75 -26.18 7.36
CA MET A 84 8.29 -25.79 8.69
C MET A 84 8.99 -24.52 9.19
N SER A 85 9.05 -23.48 8.34
CA SER A 85 9.74 -22.23 8.66
C SER A 85 8.80 -21.04 8.55
N CYS A 86 9.03 -20.04 9.39
CA CYS A 86 8.25 -18.81 9.45
C CYS A 86 9.17 -17.59 9.26
N ASP A 87 8.97 -16.85 8.18
CA ASP A 87 9.69 -15.60 7.93
C ASP A 87 8.85 -14.41 8.36
N LEU A 88 9.44 -13.53 9.17
CA LEU A 88 8.82 -12.31 9.68
C LEU A 88 9.33 -11.11 8.88
N LEU A 89 8.43 -10.27 8.40
CA LEU A 89 8.74 -9.21 7.46
C LEU A 89 8.22 -7.86 7.94
N GLU A 90 9.03 -6.81 7.80
CA GLU A 90 8.62 -5.43 8.11
C GLU A 90 7.79 -4.75 7.01
N CYS A 91 7.70 -5.44 5.88
CA CYS A 91 7.18 -4.93 4.63
C CYS A 91 5.67 -5.25 4.52
N PHE A 92 4.87 -4.21 4.28
CA PHE A 92 3.47 -4.29 3.87
C PHE A 92 3.22 -4.65 2.39
N VAL A 93 2.79 -5.88 2.11
CA VAL A 93 2.35 -6.25 0.77
C VAL A 93 0.92 -5.77 0.53
N SER A 94 0.68 -5.09 -0.59
CA SER A 94 -0.70 -4.80 -0.98
C SER A 94 -1.43 -6.13 -1.13
N GLN A 95 -2.46 -6.32 -0.31
CA GLN A 95 -3.32 -7.51 -0.35
C GLN A 95 -3.97 -7.70 -1.75
N TRP A 96 -3.89 -6.69 -2.62
CA TRP A 96 -4.42 -6.67 -3.98
C TRP A 96 -3.35 -6.75 -5.07
N PHE A 97 -2.09 -6.88 -4.66
CA PHE A 97 -1.00 -7.06 -5.59
C PHE A 97 -1.07 -8.48 -6.19
N PRO A 98 -1.21 -8.63 -7.51
CA PRO A 98 -1.31 -9.95 -8.15
C PRO A 98 0.02 -10.72 -8.19
N GLY A 99 1.10 -10.14 -7.68
CA GLY A 99 2.46 -10.65 -7.85
C GLY A 99 3.09 -10.17 -9.16
N VAL A 100 4.42 -10.30 -9.28
CA VAL A 100 5.11 -10.20 -10.58
C VAL A 100 5.20 -11.61 -11.15
N THR A 101 4.92 -11.79 -12.46
CA THR A 101 5.21 -13.07 -13.13
C THR A 101 6.70 -13.40 -12.97
N PRO A 102 7.07 -14.56 -12.41
CA PRO A 102 8.46 -14.94 -12.26
C PRO A 102 9.15 -14.95 -13.63
N SER A 103 10.26 -14.22 -13.75
CA SER A 103 11.21 -14.47 -14.82
C SER A 103 12.17 -15.58 -14.38
N SER A 104 12.77 -16.30 -15.32
CA SER A 104 13.75 -17.36 -15.05
C SER A 104 14.96 -16.90 -14.21
N ASN A 105 15.16 -15.59 -14.05
CA ASN A 105 16.37 -15.00 -13.49
C ASN A 105 16.09 -14.07 -12.28
N THR A 106 14.84 -13.84 -11.90
CA THR A 106 14.50 -12.87 -10.83
C THR A 106 13.49 -13.45 -9.85
N ALA A 107 13.90 -13.56 -8.59
CA ALA A 107 13.04 -13.86 -7.46
C ALA A 107 11.81 -12.95 -7.43
N THR A 108 10.64 -13.55 -7.25
CA THR A 108 9.31 -12.94 -7.30
C THR A 108 8.91 -12.17 -6.04
N PHE A 109 9.71 -11.17 -5.70
CA PHE A 109 9.26 -9.91 -5.12
C PHE A 109 10.34 -8.86 -5.41
N LYS A 110 9.97 -7.73 -6.02
CA LYS A 110 10.82 -6.54 -5.95
C LYS A 110 10.46 -5.85 -4.65
N THR A 111 11.43 -5.56 -3.78
CA THR A 111 11.28 -4.86 -2.48
C THR A 111 10.29 -3.69 -2.51
N CYS A 112 10.24 -3.08 -3.69
CA CYS A 112 9.40 -1.99 -4.14
C CYS A 112 7.88 -2.24 -4.20
N TYR A 113 7.40 -3.48 -4.14
CA TYR A 113 5.97 -3.82 -4.12
C TYR A 113 5.44 -4.12 -2.70
N SER A 114 6.37 -4.34 -1.75
CA SER A 114 6.04 -4.90 -0.44
C SER A 114 6.24 -3.95 0.71
N SER A 115 6.84 -2.78 0.58
CA SER A 115 7.16 -1.99 1.78
C SER A 115 6.17 -0.85 2.05
N TRP A 116 4.99 -0.85 1.41
CA TRP A 116 4.13 0.34 1.40
C TRP A 116 2.65 0.14 1.75
N ALA A 117 2.04 -1.04 1.67
CA ALA A 117 0.58 -1.18 1.76
C ALA A 117 -0.07 -1.21 3.18
N ASP A 118 -0.64 -0.09 3.63
CA ASP A 118 -1.60 -0.12 4.75
C ASP A 118 -2.82 -1.00 4.38
N ALA A 119 -3.29 -1.85 5.29
CA ALA A 119 -4.39 -2.78 5.01
C ALA A 119 -5.75 -2.08 4.79
N ARG A 120 -5.88 -0.83 5.25
CA ARG A 120 -7.02 0.05 4.97
C ARG A 120 -6.87 0.79 3.64
N ASP A 121 -5.77 0.63 2.94
CA ASP A 121 -5.63 1.14 1.58
C ASP A 121 -6.75 0.58 0.70
N ILE A 122 -7.44 1.46 0.00
CA ILE A 122 -8.53 1.11 -0.92
C ILE A 122 -8.05 1.00 -2.36
N ILE A 123 -6.84 1.46 -2.69
CA ILE A 123 -6.33 1.46 -4.05
C ILE A 123 -6.13 0.03 -4.57
N ARG A 124 -6.60 -0.24 -5.79
CA ARG A 124 -6.52 -1.56 -6.45
C ARG A 124 -6.05 -1.39 -7.87
N SER A 125 -5.21 -2.30 -8.35
CA SER A 125 -4.71 -2.31 -9.74
C SER A 125 -5.80 -2.48 -10.81
N ASN A 126 -7.03 -2.84 -10.43
CA ASN A 126 -8.18 -2.94 -11.33
C ASN A 126 -9.10 -1.69 -11.30
N MET A 127 -8.75 -0.64 -10.54
CA MET A 127 -9.50 0.61 -10.54
C MET A 127 -9.37 1.33 -11.89
N THR A 128 -10.40 2.11 -12.23
CA THR A 128 -10.33 2.95 -13.43
C THR A 128 -9.47 4.17 -13.12
N VAL A 129 -8.41 4.33 -13.89
CA VAL A 129 -7.50 5.48 -13.81
C VAL A 129 -7.46 6.18 -15.15
N SER A 130 -7.70 7.47 -15.13
CA SER A 130 -7.51 8.37 -16.27
C SER A 130 -6.41 9.37 -15.94
N GLY A 131 -5.74 9.89 -16.96
CA GLY A 131 -4.69 10.87 -16.77
C GLY A 131 -4.29 11.50 -18.08
N SER A 132 -3.42 12.50 -17.97
CA SER A 132 -2.76 13.10 -19.13
C SER A 132 -1.99 12.07 -19.98
N PRO A 133 -1.72 12.37 -21.25
CA PRO A 133 -0.84 11.56 -22.08
C PRO A 133 0.51 11.29 -21.39
N GLY A 134 0.91 10.03 -21.33
CA GLY A 134 2.16 9.62 -20.72
C GLY A 134 3.37 9.97 -21.56
N HIS A 135 4.40 10.51 -20.93
CA HIS A 135 5.73 10.62 -21.49
C HIS A 135 6.28 9.23 -21.77
N GLN A 136 6.74 9.01 -23.00
CA GLN A 136 7.36 7.77 -23.46
C GLN A 136 6.55 6.50 -23.16
N GLY A 137 5.22 6.60 -23.25
CA GLY A 137 4.32 5.45 -23.12
C GLY A 137 4.10 4.95 -21.70
N THR A 138 4.52 5.70 -20.67
CA THR A 138 4.07 5.44 -19.28
C THR A 138 2.54 5.55 -19.22
N LEU A 139 1.91 4.76 -18.36
CA LEU A 139 0.45 4.70 -18.27
C LEU A 139 -0.02 5.23 -16.91
N PRO A 140 -1.15 5.94 -16.84
CA PRO A 140 -1.73 6.40 -15.57
C PRO A 140 -1.93 5.29 -14.54
N ILE A 141 -2.26 4.07 -15.00
CA ILE A 141 -2.47 2.90 -14.14
C ILE A 141 -1.24 2.52 -13.31
N ASN A 142 -0.04 2.89 -13.77
CA ASN A 142 1.21 2.59 -13.05
C ASN A 142 1.34 3.39 -11.75
N ALA A 143 0.49 4.38 -11.50
CA ALA A 143 0.48 5.12 -10.24
C ALA A 143 -0.28 4.39 -9.11
N ILE A 144 -0.85 3.22 -9.39
CA ILE A 144 -1.66 2.45 -8.43
C ILE A 144 -1.40 0.94 -8.51
N ASP A 145 -0.26 0.55 -9.07
CA ASP A 145 0.05 -0.86 -9.33
C ASP A 145 0.67 -1.55 -8.09
N GLY A 146 0.97 -0.78 -7.05
CA GLY A 146 1.60 -1.19 -5.81
C GLY A 146 3.12 -0.95 -5.79
N TYR A 147 3.73 -0.38 -6.83
CA TYR A 147 5.18 -0.24 -6.95
C TYR A 147 5.70 1.14 -6.54
N TYR A 148 6.33 1.24 -5.36
CA TYR A 148 6.79 2.54 -4.88
C TYR A 148 8.22 2.94 -5.36
N CYS A 149 9.03 2.04 -5.92
CA CYS A 149 10.42 2.42 -6.24
C CYS A 149 10.53 3.23 -7.55
N GLY A 150 11.12 4.43 -7.48
CA GLY A 150 11.33 5.27 -8.68
C GLY A 150 12.34 4.76 -9.72
N TYR A 151 13.05 3.64 -9.46
CA TYR A 151 14.18 3.21 -10.31
C TYR A 151 13.81 2.31 -11.50
N ALA A 152 12.58 1.77 -11.55
CA ALA A 152 12.19 0.83 -12.62
C ALA A 152 11.40 1.51 -13.75
N TRP A 153 11.90 2.66 -14.16
CA TRP A 153 11.43 3.39 -15.33
C TRP A 153 11.56 2.54 -16.61
N PRO A 154 10.59 2.56 -17.54
CA PRO A 154 9.30 3.28 -17.51
C PRO A 154 8.11 2.46 -17.01
N LYS A 155 8.32 1.22 -16.54
CA LYS A 155 7.23 0.24 -16.40
C LYS A 155 6.30 0.46 -15.21
N TYR A 156 6.77 1.12 -14.16
CA TYR A 156 6.13 1.10 -12.85
C TYR A 156 5.97 2.50 -12.23
N ILE A 157 5.89 3.50 -13.09
CA ILE A 157 5.61 4.88 -12.70
C ILE A 157 4.72 5.51 -13.76
N PHE A 158 3.96 6.52 -13.38
CA PHE A 158 3.28 7.40 -14.32
C PHE A 158 4.06 8.71 -14.45
N ILE A 159 4.41 9.10 -15.69
CA ILE A 159 4.95 10.44 -15.99
C ILE A 159 4.10 11.03 -17.09
N ALA A 160 3.37 12.10 -16.83
CA ALA A 160 2.68 12.85 -17.88
C ALA A 160 3.66 13.74 -18.67
N SER A 161 3.43 13.89 -19.98
CA SER A 161 4.24 14.74 -20.86
C SER A 161 4.18 16.23 -20.48
N SER A 162 5.27 16.97 -20.65
CA SER A 162 5.29 18.43 -20.50
C SER A 162 4.63 19.13 -21.70
N SER A 163 3.60 19.95 -21.47
CA SER A 163 3.01 20.89 -22.47
C SER A 163 1.72 21.54 -21.99
N GLN A 164 1.05 20.94 -21.01
CA GLN A 164 -0.22 21.41 -20.46
C GLN A 164 -0.28 21.06 -18.98
N PRO A 165 -1.13 21.71 -18.17
CA PRO A 165 -1.33 21.25 -16.81
C PRO A 165 -1.81 19.81 -16.85
N ASN A 166 -1.10 18.96 -16.12
CA ASN A 166 -1.25 17.52 -16.18
C ASN A 166 -2.15 17.01 -15.07
N TYR A 167 -2.84 15.89 -15.30
CA TYR A 167 -3.69 15.31 -14.26
C TYR A 167 -3.57 13.79 -14.19
N LEU A 168 -3.96 13.28 -13.02
CA LEU A 168 -4.28 11.89 -12.75
C LEU A 168 -5.62 11.88 -11.99
N GLN A 169 -6.52 11.00 -12.38
CA GLN A 169 -7.79 10.77 -11.72
C GLN A 169 -7.94 9.28 -11.46
N ILE A 170 -8.29 8.94 -10.22
CA ILE A 170 -8.56 7.57 -9.78
C ILE A 170 -10.03 7.49 -9.38
N ASN A 171 -10.76 6.53 -9.96
CA ASN A 171 -12.13 6.20 -9.59
C ASN A 171 -12.14 4.93 -8.74
N PHE A 172 -12.55 5.06 -7.48
CA PHE A 172 -12.62 3.94 -6.54
C PHE A 172 -13.76 2.97 -6.83
N GLY A 173 -14.65 3.29 -7.79
CA GLY A 173 -15.82 2.48 -8.17
C GLY A 173 -17.02 2.65 -7.23
N SER A 174 -16.80 3.08 -6.00
CA SER A 174 -17.84 3.39 -5.01
C SER A 174 -17.41 4.53 -4.10
N VAL A 175 -18.37 5.15 -3.41
CA VAL A 175 -18.09 6.20 -2.42
C VAL A 175 -17.52 5.55 -1.16
N VAL A 176 -16.32 5.98 -0.77
CA VAL A 176 -15.63 5.55 0.46
C VAL A 176 -15.36 6.74 1.37
N LYS A 177 -15.31 6.52 2.69
CA LYS A 177 -14.81 7.53 3.62
C LYS A 177 -13.28 7.46 3.65
N VAL A 178 -12.61 8.50 3.21
CA VAL A 178 -11.14 8.59 3.16
C VAL A 178 -10.64 9.33 4.39
N ALA A 179 -9.63 8.79 5.07
CA ALA A 179 -8.92 9.42 6.19
C ALA A 179 -7.59 10.03 5.76
N GLU A 180 -6.90 9.40 4.81
CA GLU A 180 -5.56 9.82 4.39
C GLU A 180 -5.34 9.55 2.90
N VAL A 181 -4.58 10.43 2.25
CA VAL A 181 -4.06 10.21 0.90
C VAL A 181 -2.54 10.28 0.96
N ILE A 182 -1.88 9.24 0.49
CA ILE A 182 -0.42 9.16 0.44
C ILE A 182 0.00 9.13 -1.03
N ILE A 183 0.92 10.01 -1.41
CA ILE A 183 1.42 10.12 -2.77
C ILE A 183 2.93 9.95 -2.74
N ASN A 184 3.42 8.94 -3.44
CA ASN A 184 4.84 8.74 -3.69
C ASN A 184 5.22 9.38 -5.03
N HIS A 185 6.26 10.20 -5.01
CA HIS A 185 6.68 11.04 -6.14
C HIS A 185 8.20 11.21 -6.13
N PRO A 186 8.84 11.62 -7.25
CA PRO A 186 10.27 11.89 -7.26
C PRO A 186 10.60 13.11 -6.37
N THR A 187 11.84 13.15 -5.89
CA THR A 187 12.41 14.31 -5.18
C THR A 187 12.74 15.47 -6.13
N ASN A 188 12.86 15.19 -7.44
CA ASN A 188 13.09 16.22 -8.43
C ASN A 188 11.82 17.08 -8.60
N ALA A 189 11.91 18.33 -8.15
CA ALA A 189 10.85 19.31 -8.23
C ALA A 189 10.39 19.62 -9.67
N GLU A 190 11.16 19.28 -10.70
CA GLU A 190 10.72 19.39 -12.11
C GLU A 190 9.57 18.43 -12.44
N TYR A 191 9.50 17.28 -11.76
CA TYR A 191 8.55 16.22 -12.04
C TYR A 191 7.36 16.21 -11.07
N PHE A 192 7.45 16.90 -9.94
CA PHE A 192 6.35 17.00 -8.99
C PHE A 192 6.47 18.30 -8.16
N LYS A 193 6.15 19.44 -8.78
CA LYS A 193 6.39 20.77 -8.19
C LYS A 193 5.20 21.33 -7.42
N SER A 194 4.00 21.14 -7.96
CA SER A 194 2.85 21.96 -7.58
C SER A 194 1.57 21.23 -7.91
N VAL A 195 0.90 20.63 -6.93
CA VAL A 195 -0.23 19.72 -7.17
C VAL A 195 -1.41 20.09 -6.30
N VAL A 196 -2.57 20.29 -6.93
CA VAL A 196 -3.86 20.37 -6.24
C VAL A 196 -4.42 18.96 -6.14
N VAL A 197 -4.76 18.55 -4.92
CA VAL A 197 -5.40 17.26 -4.66
C VAL A 197 -6.85 17.51 -4.29
N ARG A 198 -7.77 16.86 -5.01
CA ARG A 198 -9.21 16.97 -4.80
C ARG A 198 -9.82 15.61 -4.56
N LEU A 199 -10.83 15.57 -3.70
CA LEU A 199 -11.57 14.35 -3.38
C LEU A 199 -13.08 14.65 -3.33
N GLY A 200 -13.88 13.76 -3.91
CA GLY A 200 -15.34 13.89 -3.89
C GLY A 200 -16.05 12.89 -4.78
N ASN A 201 -17.33 13.13 -5.06
CA ASN A 201 -18.21 12.17 -5.75
C ASN A 201 -18.42 12.46 -7.25
N SER A 202 -17.69 13.44 -7.78
CA SER A 202 -17.80 13.88 -9.18
C SER A 202 -16.59 13.46 -10.00
N SER A 203 -16.85 12.92 -11.19
CA SER A 203 -15.81 12.68 -12.19
C SER A 203 -15.30 13.98 -12.83
N ILE A 204 -16.01 15.10 -12.65
CA ILE A 204 -15.62 16.44 -13.09
C ILE A 204 -14.79 17.11 -11.99
N GLU A 205 -13.52 17.43 -12.31
CA GLU A 205 -12.55 18.01 -11.37
C GLU A 205 -13.06 19.29 -10.70
N ALA A 206 -13.62 20.22 -11.48
CA ALA A 206 -14.08 21.52 -10.99
C ALA A 206 -15.20 21.43 -9.94
N ASN A 207 -15.94 20.33 -9.91
CA ASN A 207 -17.02 20.07 -8.95
C ASN A 207 -16.53 19.31 -7.71
N THR A 208 -15.22 19.08 -7.58
CA THR A 208 -14.62 18.28 -6.52
C THR A 208 -13.86 19.17 -5.54
N ALA A 209 -14.07 18.98 -4.23
CA ALA A 209 -13.46 19.81 -3.20
C ALA A 209 -11.93 19.64 -3.15
N ILE A 210 -11.20 20.73 -2.94
CA ILE A 210 -9.76 20.70 -2.69
C ILE A 210 -9.53 20.18 -1.27
N ILE A 211 -8.73 19.14 -1.14
CA ILE A 211 -8.28 18.60 0.16
C ILE A 211 -6.84 18.99 0.50
N ALA A 212 -6.01 19.29 -0.51
CA ALA A 212 -4.67 19.80 -0.31
C ALA A 212 -4.16 20.58 -1.53
N THR A 213 -3.24 21.50 -1.27
CA THR A 213 -2.41 22.13 -2.29
C THR A 213 -0.95 21.92 -1.91
N LEU A 214 -0.27 21.07 -2.65
CA LEU A 214 1.15 20.73 -2.47
C LEU A 214 1.98 21.77 -3.23
N ALA A 215 2.49 22.77 -2.51
CA ALA A 215 3.22 23.88 -3.11
C ALA A 215 4.68 23.52 -3.49
N PRO A 216 5.29 24.25 -4.44
CA PRO A 216 6.72 24.14 -4.75
C PRO A 216 7.59 24.28 -3.51
N GLY A 217 8.47 23.29 -3.28
CA GLY A 217 9.40 23.30 -2.15
C GLY A 217 8.79 22.95 -0.79
N ALA A 218 7.48 22.71 -0.70
CA ALA A 218 6.85 22.20 0.52
C ALA A 218 7.08 20.69 0.73
N LEU A 219 7.67 20.01 -0.26
CA LEU A 219 7.83 18.57 -0.29
C LEU A 219 9.20 18.17 0.25
N SER A 220 9.24 17.65 1.47
CA SER A 220 10.43 17.00 2.02
C SER A 220 10.39 15.49 1.70
N GLY A 221 11.29 15.03 0.83
CA GLY A 221 11.42 13.61 0.50
C GLY A 221 10.57 13.16 -0.70
N PHE A 222 10.31 11.86 -0.77
CA PHE A 222 9.65 11.18 -1.90
C PHE A 222 8.17 10.85 -1.60
N ILE A 223 7.66 11.19 -0.41
CA ILE A 223 6.28 10.91 0.01
C ILE A 223 5.62 12.19 0.49
N SER A 224 4.42 12.44 -0.01
CA SER A 224 3.48 13.43 0.49
C SER A 224 2.34 12.72 1.22
N ILE A 225 2.10 13.08 2.48
CA ILE A 225 0.98 12.55 3.28
C ILE A 225 -0.03 13.66 3.51
N ILE A 226 -1.27 13.44 3.07
CA ILE A 226 -2.40 14.35 3.26
C ILE A 226 -3.33 13.73 4.30
N ASN A 227 -3.20 14.21 5.53
CA ASN A 227 -4.07 13.84 6.63
C ASN A 227 -5.38 14.65 6.56
N LEU A 228 -6.52 13.97 6.54
CA LEU A 228 -7.83 14.62 6.58
C LEU A 228 -8.29 14.73 8.04
N PRO A 229 -8.47 15.95 8.59
CA PRO A 229 -8.89 16.13 10.00
C PRO A 229 -10.22 15.47 10.34
N THR A 230 -11.06 15.26 9.32
CA THR A 230 -12.30 14.50 9.41
C THR A 230 -12.42 13.67 8.14
N PRO A 231 -12.78 12.38 8.25
CA PRO A 231 -12.92 11.54 7.07
C PRO A 231 -13.88 12.12 6.03
N VAL A 232 -13.44 12.18 4.78
CA VAL A 232 -14.20 12.78 3.68
C VAL A 232 -14.78 11.67 2.79
N PRO A 233 -16.11 11.66 2.52
CA PRO A 233 -16.68 10.75 1.53
C PRO A 233 -16.24 11.15 0.12
N GLY A 234 -15.71 10.21 -0.65
CA GLY A 234 -15.31 10.43 -2.04
C GLY A 234 -15.29 9.15 -2.86
N GLN A 235 -15.54 9.26 -4.15
CA GLN A 235 -15.35 8.20 -5.14
C GLN A 235 -14.20 8.51 -6.11
N PHE A 236 -13.91 9.79 -6.32
CA PHE A 236 -12.89 10.26 -7.26
C PHE A 236 -11.82 11.05 -6.52
N LEU A 237 -10.57 10.61 -6.69
CA LEU A 237 -9.38 11.38 -6.34
C LEU A 237 -8.82 12.02 -7.60
N HIS A 238 -8.57 13.33 -7.57
CA HIS A 238 -7.94 14.06 -8.65
C HIS A 238 -6.64 14.68 -8.16
N LEU A 239 -5.56 14.45 -8.91
CA LEU A 239 -4.29 15.15 -8.75
C LEU A 239 -4.10 16.00 -9.99
N ARG A 240 -3.96 17.31 -9.82
CA ARG A 240 -3.78 18.26 -10.93
C ARG A 240 -2.51 19.05 -10.71
N SER A 241 -1.56 18.95 -11.65
CA SER A 241 -0.41 19.85 -11.66
C SER A 241 -0.87 21.28 -11.95
N MET A 242 -0.34 22.25 -11.21
CA MET A 242 -0.56 23.68 -11.43
C MET A 242 0.44 24.28 -12.43
N ASN A 243 1.41 23.50 -12.92
CA ASN A 243 2.37 23.91 -13.95
C ASN A 243 2.26 23.03 -15.20
N THR A 244 3.02 23.38 -16.23
CA THR A 244 3.08 22.65 -17.52
C THR A 244 4.29 21.72 -17.64
N ASP A 245 5.04 21.56 -16.55
CA ASP A 245 6.22 20.69 -16.49
C ASP A 245 5.79 19.22 -16.45
N TYR A 246 6.77 18.32 -16.32
CA TYR A 246 6.48 16.91 -16.08
C TYR A 246 5.67 16.73 -14.79
N PHE A 247 4.77 15.75 -14.81
CA PHE A 247 3.99 15.37 -13.64
C PHE A 247 4.15 13.86 -13.43
N GLN A 248 4.92 13.49 -12.41
CA GLN A 248 5.27 12.13 -12.09
C GLN A 248 4.63 11.71 -10.78
N VAL A 249 3.91 10.59 -10.83
CA VAL A 249 3.39 9.90 -9.67
C VAL A 249 3.92 8.48 -9.73
N ASN A 250 4.67 8.08 -8.71
CA ASN A 250 5.21 6.74 -8.63
C ASN A 250 4.14 5.78 -8.10
N GLU A 251 3.45 6.16 -7.02
CA GLU A 251 2.40 5.34 -6.42
C GLU A 251 1.44 6.23 -5.60
N VAL A 252 0.18 5.83 -5.47
CA VAL A 252 -0.85 6.48 -4.65
C VAL A 252 -1.49 5.45 -3.75
N GLN A 253 -1.68 5.83 -2.49
CA GLN A 253 -2.53 5.10 -1.53
C GLN A 253 -3.61 5.99 -0.99
N VAL A 254 -4.73 5.36 -0.66
CA VAL A 254 -5.87 6.06 -0.09
C VAL A 254 -6.40 5.21 1.06
N ILE A 255 -6.21 5.72 2.27
CA ILE A 255 -6.55 5.00 3.50
C ILE A 255 -7.98 5.33 3.85
N ARG A 256 -8.84 4.30 3.98
CA ARG A 256 -10.22 4.51 4.44
C ARG A 256 -10.25 4.82 5.94
N ALA A 257 -11.27 5.58 6.35
CA ALA A 257 -11.69 5.64 7.73
C ALA A 257 -12.56 4.42 8.06
N ASP A 258 -12.20 3.73 9.13
CA ASP A 258 -12.98 2.69 9.79
C ASP A 258 -14.13 3.26 10.64
#